data_AF-A0A1G9M0J1-F1
#
_entry.id   AF-A0A1G9M0J1-F1
#
_cell.length_a   1.000
_cell.length_b   1.000
_cell.length_c   1.000
_cell.angle_alpha   90.00
_cell.angle_beta   90.00
_cell.angle_gamma   90.00
#
_symmetry.space_group_name_H-M   'P 1'
#
loop_
_entity.id
_entity.type
_entity.pdbx_description
1 polymer ?
#
loop_
_entity_poly.entity_id
_entity_poly.type
_entity_poly.pdbx_seq_one_letter_code
_entity_poly.pdbx_strand_id
1 'polypeptide(L)'
;MAGVSVLAEQPDSDVGLGGAGSNHTEAAPTESAATDTALAAWMAILDVFEMAVQAAERTLKDPLGPLSSASPNRVAPLPVERWTPPTRPGPLPAAARRRAAALAAAQERVALRLDEVRLDVARQLQAVSSVPGVGESSAAIYLDVNG
;
A
#
# COMPACT_ATOMS: atom_id res chain seq x y z
N MET A 1 52.61 38.91 59.38
CA MET A 1 53.54 39.69 58.54
C MET A 1 53.25 39.30 57.10
N ALA A 2 52.42 40.06 56.37
CA ALA A 2 52.77 41.27 55.64
C ALA A 2 53.80 40.98 54.53
N GLY A 3 53.33 40.97 53.29
CA GLY A 3 54.10 40.78 52.05
C GLY A 3 53.21 41.07 50.84
N VAL A 4 52.94 42.36 50.61
CA VAL A 4 52.32 42.95 49.42
C VAL A 4 53.36 43.00 48.29
N SER A 5 52.95 42.70 47.05
CA SER A 5 53.42 43.24 45.74
C SER A 5 53.01 42.24 44.63
N VAL A 6 52.59 42.61 43.42
CA VAL A 6 52.77 43.84 42.67
C VAL A 6 51.65 44.01 41.64
N LEU A 7 51.33 45.26 41.37
CA LEU A 7 50.43 45.82 40.37
C LEU A 7 51.27 46.19 39.14
N ALA A 8 50.85 45.76 37.93
CA ALA A 8 51.16 46.30 36.59
C ALA A 8 50.81 45.19 35.56
N GLU A 9 50.25 45.40 34.39
CA GLU A 9 49.75 46.56 33.66
C GLU A 9 48.88 45.94 32.54
N GLN A 10 47.66 46.42 32.35
CA GLN A 10 46.95 46.24 31.09
C GLN A 10 47.50 47.28 30.10
N PRO A 11 47.72 46.88 28.84
CA PRO A 11 47.25 47.71 27.74
C PRO A 11 46.14 47.03 26.95
N ASP A 12 45.10 47.84 26.75
CA ASP A 12 44.09 47.75 25.71
C ASP A 12 44.56 47.04 24.44
N SER A 13 43.79 46.04 24.02
CA SER A 13 43.73 45.66 22.62
C SER A 13 42.31 45.91 22.15
N ASP A 14 42.20 47.05 21.49
CA ASP A 14 41.01 47.67 20.93
C ASP A 14 40.20 46.72 20.04
N VAL A 15 38.92 47.04 20.05
CA VAL A 15 37.75 46.53 19.35
C VAL A 15 38.01 46.22 17.88
N GLY A 16 37.99 44.93 17.55
CA GLY A 16 37.74 44.42 16.21
C GLY A 16 36.31 43.91 16.11
N LEU A 17 35.38 44.82 15.81
CA LEU A 17 34.01 44.53 15.37
C LEU A 17 34.01 43.48 14.25
N GLY A 18 33.34 42.36 14.48
CA GLY A 18 33.25 41.30 13.49
C GLY A 18 32.14 40.30 13.78
N GLY A 19 30.92 40.80 13.92
CA GLY A 19 29.72 40.06 13.51
C GLY A 19 29.48 38.72 14.18
N ALA A 20 28.78 38.78 15.32
CA ALA A 20 27.95 37.68 15.77
C ALA A 20 27.04 37.14 14.65
N GLY A 21 26.76 35.85 14.71
CA GLY A 21 25.65 35.23 14.01
C GLY A 21 26.04 34.71 12.63
N SER A 22 26.65 33.53 12.60
CA SER A 22 26.41 32.62 11.47
C SER A 22 24.90 32.51 11.31
N ASN A 23 24.35 33.08 10.25
CA ASN A 23 22.92 33.12 9.95
C ASN A 23 22.37 31.69 9.84
N HIS A 24 21.91 31.15 10.97
CA HIS A 24 21.15 29.92 11.08
C HIS A 24 19.67 30.23 10.83
N THR A 25 19.34 30.71 9.62
CA THR A 25 17.95 31.11 9.30
C THR A 25 17.46 30.56 7.95
N GLU A 26 18.28 29.88 7.15
CA GLU A 26 17.89 29.49 5.78
C GLU A 26 17.58 27.99 5.57
N ALA A 27 17.64 27.15 6.61
CA ALA A 27 17.36 25.70 6.49
C ALA A 27 15.91 25.29 6.84
N ALA A 28 15.18 26.11 7.61
CA ALA A 28 13.85 25.74 8.12
C ALA A 28 12.71 25.62 7.08
N PRO A 29 12.62 26.47 6.03
CA PRO A 29 11.44 26.41 5.14
C PRO A 29 11.46 25.20 4.20
N THR A 30 12.64 24.72 3.79
CA THR A 30 12.77 23.62 2.83
C THR A 30 12.54 22.25 3.48
N GLU A 31 12.97 22.06 4.72
CA GLU A 31 12.78 20.80 5.47
C GLU A 31 11.30 20.58 5.85
N SER A 32 10.59 21.63 6.25
CA SER A 32 9.13 21.56 6.49
C SER A 32 8.38 21.19 5.21
N ALA A 33 8.67 21.88 4.09
CA ALA A 33 8.03 21.61 2.81
C ALA A 33 8.30 20.18 2.29
N ALA A 34 9.51 19.65 2.50
CA ALA A 34 9.85 18.27 2.16
C ALA A 34 9.06 17.27 3.03
N THR A 35 8.90 17.55 4.32
CA THR A 35 8.13 16.71 5.26
C THR A 35 6.64 16.69 4.90
N ASP A 36 6.07 17.85 4.57
CA ASP A 36 4.68 17.97 4.13
C ASP A 36 4.44 17.24 2.81
N THR A 37 5.38 17.35 1.87
CA THR A 37 5.33 16.61 0.59
C THR A 37 5.41 15.11 0.80
N ALA A 38 6.29 14.63 1.69
CA ALA A 38 6.40 13.21 2.02
C ALA A 38 5.13 12.68 2.70
N LEU A 39 4.51 13.48 3.58
CA LEU A 39 3.23 13.14 4.20
C LEU A 39 2.11 13.02 3.16
N ALA A 40 2.00 14.00 2.24
CA ALA A 40 1.01 13.98 1.18
C ALA A 40 1.17 12.75 0.27
N ALA A 41 2.41 12.42 -0.11
CA ALA A 41 2.71 11.23 -0.90
C ALA A 41 2.31 9.93 -0.18
N TRP A 42 2.58 9.84 1.12
CA TRP A 42 2.13 8.69 1.93
C TRP A 42 0.60 8.60 2.04
N MET A 43 -0.09 9.72 2.19
CA MET A 43 -1.55 9.73 2.24
C MET A 43 -2.17 9.24 0.92
N ALA A 44 -1.63 9.70 -0.22
CA ALA A 44 -2.07 9.22 -1.53
C ALA A 44 -1.87 7.70 -1.72
N ILE A 45 -0.72 7.17 -1.25
CA ILE A 45 -0.46 5.72 -1.27
C ILE A 45 -1.48 4.96 -0.41
N LEU A 46 -1.77 5.47 0.80
CA LEU A 46 -2.76 4.87 1.69
C LEU A 46 -4.17 4.91 1.10
N ASP A 47 -4.54 5.98 0.38
CA ASP A 47 -5.83 6.08 -0.32
C ASP A 47 -5.97 5.00 -1.41
N VAL A 48 -4.91 4.78 -2.21
CA VAL A 48 -4.89 3.72 -3.23
C VAL A 48 -5.08 2.34 -2.60
N PHE A 49 -4.35 2.05 -1.51
CA PHE A 49 -4.51 0.77 -0.82
C PHE A 49 -5.89 0.60 -0.18
N GLU A 50 -6.46 1.66 0.40
CA GLU A 50 -7.80 1.62 0.96
C GLU A 50 -8.85 1.36 -0.11
N MET A 51 -8.73 2.02 -1.27
CA MET A 51 -9.59 1.77 -2.43
C MET A 51 -9.48 0.31 -2.91
N ALA A 52 -8.27 -0.25 -2.95
CA ALA A 52 -8.04 -1.64 -3.33
C ALA A 52 -8.66 -2.64 -2.32
N VAL A 53 -8.54 -2.37 -1.01
CA VAL A 53 -9.19 -3.18 0.04
C VAL A 53 -10.71 -3.15 -0.11
N GLN A 54 -11.30 -1.96 -0.30
CA GLN A 54 -12.74 -1.84 -0.51
C GLN A 54 -13.20 -2.55 -1.79
N ALA A 55 -12.41 -2.51 -2.87
CA ALA A 55 -12.69 -3.25 -4.09
C ALA A 55 -12.69 -4.76 -3.84
N ALA A 56 -11.65 -5.27 -3.15
CA ALA A 56 -11.57 -6.69 -2.78
C ALA A 56 -12.74 -7.13 -1.89
N GLU A 57 -13.15 -6.31 -0.92
CA GLU A 57 -14.31 -6.60 -0.08
C GLU A 57 -15.62 -6.66 -0.88
N ARG A 58 -15.81 -5.78 -1.88
CA ARG A 58 -17.00 -5.83 -2.75
C ARG A 58 -17.00 -7.12 -3.58
N THR A 59 -15.87 -7.50 -4.16
CA THR A 59 -15.74 -8.76 -4.92
C THR A 59 -15.98 -9.98 -4.03
N LEU A 60 -15.51 -9.98 -2.78
CA LEU A 60 -15.79 -11.09 -1.85
C LEU A 60 -17.25 -11.16 -1.40
N LYS A 61 -17.98 -10.04 -1.42
CA LYS A 61 -19.42 -9.99 -1.10
C LYS A 61 -20.27 -10.47 -2.27
N ASP A 62 -19.86 -10.14 -3.48
CA ASP A 62 -20.53 -10.53 -4.72
C ASP A 62 -19.50 -11.10 -5.72
N PRO A 63 -19.12 -12.39 -5.57
CA PRO A 63 -18.07 -13.00 -6.38
C PRO A 63 -18.47 -13.21 -7.83
N LEU A 64 -19.78 -13.22 -8.13
CA LEU A 64 -20.28 -13.36 -9.48
C LEU A 64 -20.54 -12.00 -10.13
N GLY A 65 -20.83 -10.95 -9.37
CA GLY A 65 -20.94 -9.59 -9.87
C GLY A 65 -21.81 -9.51 -11.14
N PRO A 66 -21.36 -8.82 -12.20
CA PRO A 66 -22.07 -8.75 -13.49
C PRO A 66 -22.27 -10.10 -14.19
N LEU A 67 -21.49 -11.14 -13.85
CA LEU A 67 -21.63 -12.48 -14.43
C LEU A 67 -22.91 -13.18 -13.96
N SER A 68 -23.52 -12.71 -12.86
CA SER A 68 -24.83 -13.19 -12.43
C SER A 68 -25.95 -12.72 -13.38
N SER A 69 -25.72 -11.65 -14.14
CA SER A 69 -26.59 -11.28 -15.27
C SER A 69 -26.14 -12.06 -16.50
N ALA A 70 -26.99 -12.95 -17.00
CA ALA A 70 -26.73 -13.79 -18.15
C ALA A 70 -26.62 -12.94 -19.44
N SER A 71 -25.48 -12.27 -19.63
CA SER A 71 -25.17 -11.64 -20.91
C SER A 71 -24.68 -12.72 -21.88
N PRO A 72 -25.33 -12.93 -23.04
CA PRO A 72 -24.94 -13.96 -24.01
C PRO A 72 -23.58 -13.69 -24.67
N ASN A 73 -22.97 -12.53 -24.43
CA ASN A 73 -21.66 -12.16 -24.94
C ASN A 73 -20.60 -12.29 -23.84
N ARG A 74 -20.23 -13.54 -23.51
CA ARG A 74 -19.19 -13.86 -22.53
C ARG A 74 -17.82 -13.44 -23.07
N VAL A 75 -17.43 -12.21 -22.79
CA VAL A 75 -16.08 -11.70 -23.08
C VAL A 75 -15.07 -12.59 -22.36
N ALA A 76 -14.06 -13.08 -23.09
CA ALA A 76 -12.96 -13.84 -22.52
C ALA A 76 -12.36 -13.08 -21.32
N PRO A 77 -11.93 -13.75 -20.23
CA PRO A 77 -11.33 -13.07 -19.09
C PRO A 77 -10.18 -12.19 -19.58
N LEU A 78 -10.30 -10.87 -19.42
CA LEU A 78 -9.20 -9.97 -19.73
C LEU A 78 -7.99 -10.37 -18.87
N PRO A 79 -6.76 -10.22 -19.39
CA PRO A 79 -5.56 -10.47 -18.61
C PRO A 79 -5.65 -9.68 -17.32
N VAL A 80 -5.55 -10.39 -16.18
CA VAL A 80 -5.49 -9.75 -14.86
C VAL A 80 -4.28 -8.83 -14.88
N GLU A 81 -4.50 -7.52 -14.92
CA GLU A 81 -3.42 -6.56 -14.81
C GLU A 81 -2.68 -6.84 -13.50
N ARG A 82 -1.39 -7.22 -13.60
CA ARG A 82 -0.63 -7.65 -12.43
C ARG A 82 -0.43 -6.44 -11.53
N TRP A 83 -0.95 -6.55 -10.30
CA TRP A 83 -0.79 -5.53 -9.28
C TRP A 83 0.69 -5.12 -9.15
N THR A 84 0.96 -3.81 -9.26
CA THR A 84 2.30 -3.25 -9.08
C THR A 84 2.33 -2.43 -7.78
N PRO A 85 3.23 -2.72 -6.83
CA PRO A 85 3.29 -1.97 -5.58
C PRO A 85 3.73 -0.51 -5.82
N PRO A 86 3.15 0.47 -5.11
CA PRO A 86 3.53 1.87 -5.25
C PRO A 86 4.94 2.13 -4.70
N THR A 87 5.66 3.06 -5.32
CA THR A 87 6.99 3.50 -4.86
C THR A 87 6.88 4.24 -3.53
N ARG A 88 7.72 3.86 -2.54
CA ARG A 88 7.70 4.46 -1.20
C ARG A 88 8.51 5.77 -1.17
N PRO A 89 7.93 6.91 -0.72
CA PRO A 89 8.61 8.21 -0.73
C PRO A 89 9.62 8.39 0.42
N GLY A 90 9.78 7.42 1.31
CA GLY A 90 10.66 7.51 2.49
C GLY A 90 10.11 6.71 3.68
N PRO A 91 10.54 6.98 4.92
CA PRO A 91 9.94 6.38 6.12
C PRO A 91 8.50 6.85 6.31
N LEU A 92 7.68 6.06 7.01
CA LEU A 92 6.29 6.40 7.30
C LEU A 92 6.19 7.51 8.37
N PRO A 93 5.61 8.68 8.06
CA PRO A 93 5.43 9.77 9.02
C PRO A 93 4.55 9.35 10.20
N ALA A 94 4.85 9.88 11.38
CA ALA A 94 4.10 9.56 12.61
C ALA A 94 2.59 9.83 12.47
N ALA A 95 2.21 10.91 11.78
CA ALA A 95 0.83 11.27 11.51
C ALA A 95 0.05 10.20 10.71
N ALA A 96 0.73 9.44 9.83
CA ALA A 96 0.12 8.41 9.00
C ALA A 96 0.07 7.02 9.67
N ARG A 97 0.80 6.80 10.78
CA ARG A 97 0.94 5.48 11.42
C ARG A 97 -0.38 4.85 11.83
N ARG A 98 -1.27 5.62 12.46
CA ARG A 98 -2.57 5.11 12.91
C ARG A 98 -3.40 4.60 11.73
N ARG A 99 -3.43 5.34 10.63
CA ARG A 99 -4.17 4.97 9.42
C ARG A 99 -3.56 3.74 8.76
N ALA A 100 -2.24 3.70 8.62
CA ALA A 100 -1.54 2.55 8.08
C ALA A 100 -1.79 1.27 8.90
N ALA A 101 -1.79 1.36 10.23
CA ALA A 101 -2.09 0.23 11.11
C ALA A 101 -3.54 -0.26 10.97
N ALA A 102 -4.52 0.65 10.90
CA ALA A 102 -5.92 0.30 10.69
C ALA A 102 -6.14 -0.38 9.32
N LEU A 103 -5.48 0.13 8.28
CA LEU A 103 -5.51 -0.42 6.94
C LEU A 103 -4.86 -1.82 6.89
N ALA A 104 -3.71 -2.02 7.56
CA ALA A 104 -3.06 -3.32 7.64
C ALA A 104 -3.97 -4.37 8.30
N ALA A 105 -4.64 -4.01 9.41
CA ALA A 105 -5.62 -4.89 10.05
C ALA A 105 -6.82 -5.20 9.15
N ALA A 106 -7.25 -4.25 8.29
CA ALA A 106 -8.29 -4.51 7.31
C ALA A 106 -7.83 -5.46 6.19
N GLN A 107 -6.61 -5.27 5.69
CA GLN A 107 -5.99 -6.15 4.71
C GLN A 107 -5.89 -7.59 5.23
N GLU A 108 -5.50 -7.77 6.49
CA GLU A 108 -5.43 -9.10 7.12
C GLU A 108 -6.80 -9.79 7.17
N ARG A 109 -7.85 -9.08 7.59
CA ARG A 109 -9.22 -9.65 7.60
C ARG A 109 -9.68 -10.06 6.20
N VAL A 110 -9.37 -9.26 5.18
CA VAL A 110 -9.71 -9.58 3.78
C VAL A 110 -8.91 -10.79 3.31
N ALA A 111 -7.63 -10.90 3.64
CA ALA A 111 -6.78 -12.03 3.28
C ALA A 111 -7.31 -13.34 3.88
N LEU A 112 -7.65 -13.34 5.17
CA LEU A 112 -8.24 -14.51 5.84
C LEU A 112 -9.54 -14.97 5.16
N ARG A 113 -10.44 -14.03 4.87
CA ARG A 113 -11.70 -14.34 4.19
C ARG A 113 -11.48 -14.85 2.76
N LEU A 114 -10.49 -14.31 2.05
CA LEU A 114 -10.15 -14.78 0.71
C LEU A 114 -9.62 -16.23 0.74
N ASP A 115 -8.82 -16.57 1.73
CA ASP A 115 -8.32 -17.94 1.91
C ASP A 115 -9.45 -18.93 2.20
N GLU A 116 -10.42 -18.56 3.04
CA GLU A 116 -11.63 -19.35 3.30
C GLU A 116 -12.41 -19.60 2.00
N VAL A 117 -12.71 -18.55 1.24
CA VAL A 117 -13.41 -18.66 -0.05
C VAL A 117 -12.63 -19.53 -1.04
N ARG A 118 -11.30 -19.41 -1.07
CA ARG A 118 -10.46 -20.24 -1.96
C ARG A 118 -10.58 -21.72 -1.61
N LEU A 119 -10.57 -22.07 -0.32
CA LEU A 119 -10.73 -23.45 0.14
C LEU A 119 -12.12 -24.00 -0.21
N ASP A 120 -13.16 -23.19 -0.07
CA ASP A 120 -14.53 -23.59 -0.41
C ASP A 120 -14.69 -23.82 -1.92
N VAL A 121 -14.16 -22.92 -2.75
CA VAL A 121 -14.18 -23.10 -4.21
C VAL A 121 -13.40 -24.35 -4.62
N ALA A 122 -12.24 -24.61 -4.03
CA ALA A 122 -11.47 -25.83 -4.31
C ALA A 122 -12.28 -27.09 -3.98
N ARG A 123 -13.00 -27.10 -2.86
CA ARG A 123 -13.89 -28.21 -2.46
C ARG A 123 -15.05 -28.38 -3.45
N GLN A 124 -15.66 -27.28 -3.88
CA GLN A 124 -16.76 -27.30 -4.86
C GLN A 124 -16.29 -27.85 -6.21
N LEU A 125 -15.14 -27.39 -6.71
CA LEU A 125 -14.55 -27.89 -7.95
C LEU A 125 -14.21 -29.37 -7.85
N GLN A 126 -13.68 -29.82 -6.70
CA GLN A 126 -13.44 -31.25 -6.47
C GLN A 126 -14.74 -32.06 -6.53
N ALA A 127 -15.81 -31.59 -5.90
CA ALA A 127 -17.11 -32.25 -5.95
C ALA A 127 -17.66 -32.33 -7.39
N VAL A 128 -17.60 -31.23 -8.16
CA VAL A 128 -18.03 -31.21 -9.57
C VAL A 128 -17.20 -32.18 -10.41
N SER A 129 -15.88 -32.23 -10.21
CA SER A 129 -15.00 -33.15 -10.95
C SER A 129 -15.25 -34.63 -10.66
N SER A 130 -15.89 -34.95 -9.53
CA SER A 130 -16.21 -36.33 -9.14
C SER A 130 -17.48 -36.87 -9.79
N VAL A 131 -18.25 -36.04 -10.51
CA VAL A 131 -19.47 -36.45 -11.21
C VAL A 131 -19.11 -37.06 -12.58
N PRO A 132 -19.42 -38.35 -12.82
CA PRO A 132 -19.20 -38.97 -14.13
C PRO A 132 -19.96 -38.23 -15.24
N GLY A 133 -19.30 -37.94 -16.37
CA GLY A 133 -19.88 -37.26 -17.53
C GLY A 133 -19.82 -35.73 -17.52
N VAL A 134 -19.31 -35.09 -16.46
CA VAL A 134 -19.03 -33.64 -16.44
C VAL A 134 -17.56 -33.42 -16.82
N GLY A 135 -17.31 -32.98 -18.05
CA GLY A 135 -15.95 -32.71 -18.58
C GLY A 135 -15.46 -33.74 -19.59
N GLU A 136 -16.10 -34.91 -19.70
CA GLU A 136 -15.92 -35.78 -20.85
C GLU A 136 -16.71 -35.20 -22.02
N SER A 137 -15.99 -34.71 -23.03
CA SER A 137 -16.59 -34.44 -24.34
C SER A 137 -17.02 -35.79 -24.90
N SER A 138 -18.23 -36.25 -24.56
CA SER A 138 -18.82 -37.45 -25.14
C SER A 138 -18.83 -37.25 -26.65
N ALA A 139 -17.93 -37.94 -27.35
CA ALA A 139 -17.82 -37.84 -28.80
C ALA A 139 -19.20 -38.17 -29.37
N ALA A 140 -19.80 -37.23 -30.09
CA ALA A 140 -21.10 -37.45 -30.71
C ALA A 140 -20.98 -38.62 -31.70
N ILE A 141 -21.55 -39.78 -31.33
CA ILE A 141 -21.60 -40.96 -32.20
C ILE A 141 -22.75 -40.75 -33.17
N TYR A 142 -22.44 -40.43 -34.42
CA TYR A 142 -23.42 -40.42 -35.50
C TYR A 142 -23.66 -41.87 -35.95
N LEU A 143 -24.87 -42.34 -35.72
CA LEU A 143 -25.33 -43.66 -36.15
C LEU A 143 -25.97 -43.49 -37.53
N ASP A 144 -25.27 -43.93 -38.58
CA ASP A 144 -25.82 -43.95 -39.94
C ASP A 144 -26.88 -45.05 -40.02
N VAL A 145 -28.13 -44.65 -40.26
CA VAL A 145 -29.31 -45.53 -40.33
C VAL A 145 -29.58 -46.05 -41.74
N ASN A 146 -28.64 -45.89 -42.67
CA ASN A 146 -28.77 -46.44 -44.03
C ASN A 146 -27.75 -47.58 -44.27
N GLY A 147 -28.09 -48.77 -43.77
CA GLY A 147 -27.50 -50.03 -44.20
C GLY A 147 -28.38 -50.73 -45.22
#